data_AF-A0A2V9QTE7-F1
#
_entry.id   AF-A0A2V9QTE7-F1
#
_cell.length_a   1.000
_cell.length_b   1.000
_cell.length_c   1.000
_cell.angle_alpha   90.00
_cell.angle_beta   90.00
_cell.angle_gamma   90.00
#
_symmetry.space_group_name_H-M   'P 1'
#
loop_
_entity.id
_entity.type
_entity.pdbx_description
1 polymer ?
#
loop_
_entity_poly.entity_id
_entity_poly.type
_entity_poly.pdbx_seq_one_letter_code
_entity_poly.pdbx_strand_id
1 'polypeptide(L)'
;TLEDSHAAGEGAVAVISFGFWGRHFAYDPSALGRTVTLNKTPFTIIGVAPRGFFGDQVGMTPDFWVPILMQPQLEGGDQLERRTSTWFRTIARLKPDVSKKQ
;
A
#
# COMPACT_ATOMS: atom_id res chain seq x y z
N THR A 1 18.41 1.08 13.24
CA THR A 1 18.96 0.15 12.25
C THR A 1 18.27 0.42 10.93
N LEU A 2 19.06 0.55 9.87
CA LEU A 2 18.66 0.82 8.49
C LEU A 2 17.94 -0.42 7.90
N GLU A 3 16.78 -0.78 8.42
CA GLU A 3 15.99 -1.93 7.93
C GLU A 3 14.91 -1.49 6.93
N ASP A 4 15.22 -0.48 6.12
CA ASP A 4 14.42 -0.11 4.94
C ASP A 4 15.35 -0.08 3.71
N SER A 5 16.17 -1.11 3.58
CA SER A 5 17.01 -1.34 2.41
C SER A 5 16.57 -2.62 1.71
N HIS A 6 15.66 -2.50 0.75
CA HIS A 6 15.64 -3.39 -0.39
C HIS A 6 15.46 -2.55 -1.66
N ALA A 7 16.32 -2.82 -2.63
CA ALA A 7 16.76 -1.91 -3.67
C ALA A 7 15.63 -1.46 -4.59
N ALA A 8 15.82 -0.31 -5.25
CA ALA A 8 15.05 0.10 -6.41
C ALA A 8 15.10 -1.01 -7.49
N GLY A 9 14.10 -1.91 -7.46
CA GLY A 9 14.07 -3.17 -8.21
C GLY A 9 13.34 -4.31 -7.47
N GLU A 10 13.26 -4.26 -6.14
CA GLU A 10 12.55 -5.23 -5.27
C GLU A 10 11.16 -4.74 -4.83
N GLY A 11 10.68 -3.63 -5.41
CA GLY A 11 9.59 -2.79 -4.88
C GLY A 11 8.17 -3.05 -5.38
N ALA A 12 7.95 -3.99 -6.30
CA ALA A 12 6.60 -4.32 -6.76
C ALA A 12 5.96 -5.39 -5.87
N VAL A 13 5.66 -5.01 -4.64
CA VAL A 13 5.01 -5.87 -3.64
C VAL A 13 3.64 -5.33 -3.28
N ALA A 14 2.73 -6.23 -2.90
CA ALA A 14 1.39 -5.88 -2.45
C ALA A 14 1.05 -6.56 -1.13
N VAL A 15 0.37 -5.82 -0.26
CA VAL A 15 -0.45 -6.37 0.82
C VAL A 15 -1.89 -6.37 0.31
N ILE A 16 -2.60 -7.50 0.43
CA ILE A 16 -3.99 -7.62 -0.02
C ILE A 16 -4.98 -7.51 1.15
N SER A 17 -6.20 -7.05 0.88
CA SER A 17 -7.26 -7.02 1.89
C SER A 17 -7.72 -8.44 2.26
N PHE A 18 -8.19 -8.62 3.51
CA PHE A 18 -8.79 -9.88 3.94
C PHE A 18 -9.98 -10.28 3.05
N GLY A 19 -10.75 -9.28 2.58
CA GLY A 19 -11.86 -9.49 1.65
C GLY A 19 -11.40 -10.00 0.29
N PHE A 20 -10.36 -9.39 -0.29
CA PHE A 20 -9.76 -9.83 -1.55
C PHE A 20 -9.22 -11.26 -1.44
N TRP A 21 -8.50 -11.56 -0.36
CA TRP A 21 -7.98 -12.90 -0.09
C TRP A 21 -9.08 -13.97 -0.05
N GLY A 22 -10.21 -13.67 0.60
CA GLY A 22 -11.38 -14.55 0.62
C GLY A 22 -12.01 -14.76 -0.76
N ARG A 23 -12.24 -13.67 -1.51
CA ARG A 23 -12.92 -13.74 -2.82
C ARG A 23 -12.08 -14.40 -3.91
N HIS A 24 -10.76 -14.21 -3.90
CA HIS A 24 -9.87 -14.61 -5.00
C HIS A 24 -8.99 -15.81 -4.69
N PHE A 25 -8.74 -16.08 -3.41
CA PHE A 25 -7.89 -17.19 -2.99
C PHE A 25 -8.58 -18.12 -1.98
N ALA A 26 -9.87 -17.93 -1.67
CA ALA A 26 -10.61 -18.76 -0.71
C ALA A 26 -9.90 -18.92 0.65
N TYR A 27 -9.21 -17.88 1.10
CA TYR A 27 -8.37 -17.90 2.31
C TYR A 27 -7.20 -18.89 2.27
N ASP A 28 -6.72 -19.25 1.07
CA ASP A 28 -5.57 -20.13 0.89
C ASP A 28 -4.26 -19.40 1.28
N PRO A 29 -3.49 -19.91 2.27
CA PRO A 29 -2.19 -19.34 2.64
C PRO A 29 -1.18 -19.32 1.50
N SER A 30 -1.35 -20.18 0.49
CA SER A 30 -0.52 -20.21 -0.72
C SER A 30 -0.70 -18.98 -1.62
N ALA A 31 -1.58 -18.04 -1.25
CA ALA A 31 -1.68 -16.72 -1.88
C ALA A 31 -0.41 -15.88 -1.68
N LEU A 32 0.31 -16.06 -0.56
CA LEU A 32 1.59 -15.38 -0.33
C LEU A 32 2.63 -15.86 -1.34
N GLY A 33 3.41 -14.93 -1.89
CA GLY A 33 4.38 -15.19 -2.96
C GLY A 33 3.78 -15.26 -4.36
N ARG A 34 2.45 -15.28 -4.51
CA ARG A 34 1.81 -15.22 -5.84
C ARG A 34 1.86 -13.81 -6.41
N THR A 35 1.83 -13.74 -7.73
CA THR A 35 1.80 -12.47 -8.47
C THR A 35 0.37 -12.08 -8.83
N VAL A 36 0.03 -10.81 -8.62
CA VAL A 36 -1.17 -10.14 -9.13
C VAL A 36 -0.75 -9.03 -10.09
N THR A 37 -1.58 -8.72 -11.09
CA THR A 37 -1.27 -7.64 -12.03
C THR A 37 -2.18 -6.45 -11.77
N LEU A 38 -1.60 -5.30 -11.45
CA LEU A 38 -2.29 -4.02 -11.23
C LEU A 38 -1.87 -3.04 -12.31
N ASN A 39 -2.82 -2.50 -13.08
CA ASN A 39 -2.55 -1.57 -14.19
C ASN A 39 -1.41 -2.02 -15.11
N LYS A 40 -1.38 -3.31 -15.47
CA LYS A 40 -0.35 -3.97 -16.30
C LYS A 40 1.03 -4.14 -15.64
N THR A 41 1.16 -3.77 -14.37
CA THR A 41 2.38 -3.98 -13.58
C THR A 41 2.20 -5.19 -12.65
N PRO A 42 3.11 -6.18 -12.67
CA PRO A 42 3.05 -7.32 -11.76
C PRO A 42 3.51 -6.94 -10.35
N PHE A 43 2.80 -7.45 -9.34
CA PHE A 43 3.11 -7.29 -7.91
C PHE A 43 3.08 -8.64 -7.20
N THR A 44 4.08 -8.91 -6.36
CA THR A 44 4.11 -10.10 -5.50
C THR A 44 3.34 -9.84 -4.20
N ILE A 45 2.42 -10.74 -3.84
CA ILE A 45 1.69 -10.67 -2.57
C ILE A 45 2.65 -11.06 -1.45
N ILE A 46 2.91 -10.13 -0.52
CA ILE A 46 3.80 -10.36 0.64
C ILE A 46 3.04 -10.42 1.97
N GLY A 47 1.75 -10.10 1.97
CA GLY A 47 0.95 -10.12 3.19
C GLY A 47 -0.54 -9.96 2.95
N VAL A 48 -1.31 -10.26 3.99
CA VAL A 48 -2.76 -10.03 4.04
C VAL A 48 -3.04 -9.09 5.21
N ALA A 49 -3.77 -8.01 4.96
CA ALA A 49 -4.20 -7.09 6.01
C ALA A 49 -5.18 -7.78 6.98
N PRO A 50 -5.16 -7.44 8.29
CA PRO A 50 -6.10 -8.01 9.25
C PRO A 50 -7.56 -7.78 8.85
N ARG A 51 -8.47 -8.70 9.22
CA ARG A 51 -9.90 -8.64 8.88
C ARG A 51 -10.60 -7.32 9.26
N GLY A 52 -10.15 -6.67 10.33
CA GLY A 52 -10.71 -5.39 10.81
C GLY A 52 -10.04 -4.14 10.24
N PHE A 53 -9.04 -4.31 9.36
CA PHE A 53 -8.34 -3.19 8.74
C PHE A 53 -8.96 -2.87 7.38
N PHE A 54 -9.47 -1.65 7.24
CA PHE A 54 -10.17 -1.18 6.05
C PHE A 54 -9.44 -0.06 5.31
N GLY A 55 -8.20 0.26 5.71
CA GLY A 55 -7.44 1.40 5.22
C GLY A 55 -7.58 2.65 6.11
N ASP A 56 -7.02 3.75 5.63
CA ASP A 56 -6.95 5.04 6.33
C ASP A 56 -8.11 6.00 5.98
N GLN A 57 -8.90 5.67 4.95
CA GLN A 57 -9.96 6.53 4.42
C GLN A 57 -11.35 5.96 4.73
N VAL A 58 -12.16 6.73 5.46
CA VAL A 58 -13.55 6.37 5.74
C VAL A 58 -14.35 6.29 4.42
N GLY A 59 -15.12 5.21 4.27
CA GLY A 59 -15.95 4.97 3.09
C GLY A 59 -15.21 4.38 1.90
N MET A 60 -13.90 4.14 2.00
CA MET A 60 -13.11 3.47 0.98
C MET A 60 -12.38 2.28 1.58
N THR A 61 -12.57 1.09 1.00
CA THR A 61 -11.93 -0.15 1.45
C THR A 61 -11.07 -0.71 0.31
N PRO A 62 -9.78 -0.32 0.20
CA PRO A 62 -8.94 -0.78 -0.90
C PRO A 62 -8.66 -2.28 -0.78
N ASP A 63 -8.54 -2.94 -1.93
CA ASP A 63 -8.16 -4.35 -1.98
C ASP A 63 -6.64 -4.56 -1.94
N PHE A 64 -5.85 -3.52 -2.23
CA PHE A 64 -4.39 -3.58 -2.31
C PHE A 64 -3.75 -2.36 -1.66
N TRP A 65 -2.64 -2.60 -0.95
CA TRP A 65 -1.68 -1.57 -0.55
C TRP A 65 -0.33 -1.92 -1.16
N VAL A 66 0.29 -0.94 -1.82
CA VAL A 66 1.58 -1.07 -2.51
C VAL A 66 2.51 0.07 -2.08
N PRO A 67 3.84 -0.10 -2.21
CA PRO A 67 4.77 0.98 -1.92
C PRO A 67 4.45 2.25 -2.72
N ILE A 68 4.50 3.40 -2.08
CA ILE A 68 4.17 4.69 -2.71
C ILE A 68 5.06 5.00 -3.93
N LEU A 69 6.30 4.48 -3.94
CA LEU A 69 7.24 4.60 -5.06
C LEU A 69 6.75 3.95 -6.36
N MET A 70 5.67 3.16 -6.30
CA MET A 70 5.01 2.54 -7.45
C MET A 70 3.96 3.44 -8.10
N GLN A 71 3.72 4.64 -7.54
CA GLN A 71 2.73 5.59 -8.06
C GLN A 71 2.94 5.94 -9.54
N PRO A 72 4.17 6.29 -10.01
CA PRO A 72 4.37 6.64 -11.41
C PRO A 72 4.04 5.50 -12.38
N GLN A 73 4.29 4.25 -11.97
CA GLN A 73 4.03 3.04 -12.76
C GLN A 73 2.54 2.69 -12.81
N LEU A 74 1.78 3.02 -11.78
CA LEU A 74 0.36 2.67 -11.69
C LEU A 74 -0.56 3.74 -12.28
N GLU A 75 -0.27 5.02 -12.10
CA GLU A 75 -1.18 6.11 -12.47
C GLU A 75 -0.72 6.91 -13.69
N GLY A 76 0.53 6.74 -14.11
CA GLY A 76 1.12 7.50 -15.21
C GLY A 76 1.53 8.91 -14.78
N GLY A 77 2.83 9.20 -14.90
CA GLY A 77 3.41 10.49 -14.51
C GLY A 77 3.79 10.55 -13.04
N ASP A 78 4.80 11.36 -12.74
CA ASP A 78 5.37 11.47 -11.40
C ASP A 78 4.60 12.50 -10.56
N GLN A 79 3.67 12.00 -9.74
CA GLN A 79 2.88 12.83 -8.84
C GLN A 79 3.58 13.12 -7.52
N LEU A 80 4.66 12.39 -7.22
CA LEU A 80 5.46 12.56 -6.01
C LEU A 80 6.35 13.79 -6.14
N GLU A 81 6.97 13.98 -7.30
CA GLU A 81 7.85 15.13 -7.56
C GLU A 81 7.07 16.39 -7.97
N ARG A 82 5.77 16.25 -8.27
CA ARG A 82 4.92 17.38 -8.66
C ARG A 82 4.49 18.21 -7.45
N ARG A 83 5.18 19.33 -7.22
CA ARG A 83 4.88 20.28 -6.12
C ARG A 83 3.44 20.81 -6.04
N THR A 84 2.72 20.86 -7.16
CA THR A 84 1.33 21.31 -7.21
C THR A 84 0.33 20.20 -6.96
N SER A 85 0.79 18.97 -6.76
CA SER A 85 -0.09 17.82 -6.57
C SER A 85 -0.68 17.79 -5.17
N THR A 86 -1.98 17.55 -5.08
CA THR A 86 -2.76 17.55 -3.82
C THR A 86 -3.35 16.17 -3.49
N TRP A 87 -3.01 15.16 -4.27
CA TRP A 87 -3.55 13.80 -4.15
C TRP A 87 -3.11 13.09 -2.87
N PHE A 88 -1.89 13.38 -2.38
CA PHE A 88 -1.29 12.70 -1.25
C PHE A 88 -1.80 13.26 0.07
N ARG A 89 -2.38 12.37 0.91
CA ARG A 89 -2.83 12.70 2.27
C ARG A 89 -1.83 12.16 3.29
N THR A 90 -1.51 12.99 4.28
CA THR A 90 -0.57 12.63 5.33
C THR A 90 -1.29 12.41 6.65
N ILE A 91 -0.96 11.30 7.32
CA ILE A 91 -1.34 11.04 8.71
C ILE A 91 -0.06 11.00 9.53
N ALA A 92 0.00 11.81 10.57
CA ALA A 92 1.14 11.87 11.49
C ALA A 92 0.69 11.54 12.91
N ARG A 93 1.52 10.77 13.63
CA ARG A 93 1.35 10.52 15.07
C ARG A 93 2.25 11.49 15.83
N LEU A 94 1.66 12.25 16.75
CA LEU A 94 2.42 13.09 17.67
C LEU A 94 3.17 12.21 18.67
N LYS A 95 4.34 12.66 19.10
CA LYS A 95 4.99 12.09 20.29
C LYS A 95 4.04 12.22 21.48
N PRO A 96 4.10 11.29 22.45
CA PRO A 96 3.45 11.48 23.73
C PRO A 96 3.78 12.88 24.28
N ASP A 97 2.78 13.57 24.82
CA ASP A 97 2.88 14.91 25.43
C ASP A 97 3.08 16.11 24.48
N VAL A 98 3.05 15.91 23.16
CA VAL A 98 2.96 17.02 22.20
C VAL A 98 1.50 17.32 21.89
N SER A 99 1.07 18.56 22.14
CA SER A 99 -0.25 19.05 21.73
C SER A 99 -0.21 19.59 20.30
N LYS A 100 -1.30 19.40 19.54
CA LYS A 100 -1.56 20.14 18.30
C LYS A 100 -1.81 21.62 18.63
N LYS A 101 -0.78 22.41 18.90
CA LYS A 101 -0.91 23.87 18.87
C LYS A 101 -0.77 24.31 17.42
N GLN A 102 -1.78 25.01 16.95
CA GLN A 102 -1.77 25.73 15.66
C GLN A 102 -0.87 26.94 15.76
#